data_AF-A0A8C3X5B6-F1
#
_entry.id   AF-A0A8C3X5B6-F1
#
_cell.length_a   1.000
_cell.length_b   1.000
_cell.length_c   1.000
_cell.angle_alpha   90.00
_cell.angle_beta   90.00
_cell.angle_gamma   90.00
#
_symmetry.space_group_name_H-M   'P 1'
#
loop_
_entity.id
_entity.type
_entity.pdbx_description
1 polymer ?
#
loop_
_entity_poly.entity_id
_entity_poly.type
_entity_poly.pdbx_seq_one_letter_code
_entity_poly.pdbx_strand_id
1 'polypeptide(L)'
;MSKFYVNGNNAVEVPMMFGMGLFKHGYDEQLSSTVVQMDYKGGASAFFILPDRGRMRKLEKRLSCERLSRWRTLVTKSSVNLYLPKFTLYGTYNLKDILYKMGIMDLFTDKADLSGITGQPQHRISQAIHKAVVKVDETGTEAAAATGMEIVPMSVPATIIFNRPFQMVISVEDTLLFMGKIVNPLKKD
;
A
#
# COMPACT_ATOMS: atom_id res chain seq x y z
N MET A 1 -10.44 6.55 18.79
CA MET A 1 -10.71 5.28 18.06
C MET A 1 -11.86 5.51 17.11
N SER A 2 -11.92 4.78 15.99
CA SER A 2 -13.02 4.87 15.01
C SER A 2 -13.34 3.49 14.44
N LYS A 3 -14.55 3.31 13.90
CA LYS A 3 -14.97 2.06 13.27
C LYS A 3 -14.28 1.85 11.91
N PHE A 4 -13.77 0.65 11.68
CA PHE A 4 -13.30 0.15 10.38
C PHE A 4 -14.15 -1.04 9.96
N TYR A 5 -14.83 -0.95 8.81
CA TYR A 5 -15.75 -1.95 8.28
C TYR A 5 -15.02 -3.03 7.50
N VAL A 6 -14.72 -4.16 8.14
CA VAL A 6 -13.96 -5.27 7.54
C VAL A 6 -14.76 -5.99 6.43
N ASN A 7 -16.08 -6.12 6.60
CA ASN A 7 -17.00 -6.65 5.59
C ASN A 7 -18.46 -6.28 5.93
N GLY A 8 -19.16 -5.65 4.99
CA GLY A 8 -20.56 -5.25 5.18
C GLY A 8 -20.73 -4.37 6.44
N ASN A 9 -21.55 -4.84 7.39
CA ASN A 9 -21.78 -4.17 8.67
C ASN A 9 -20.84 -4.61 9.79
N ASN A 10 -19.95 -5.59 9.55
CA ASN A 10 -18.97 -6.00 10.55
C ASN A 10 -17.87 -4.93 10.64
N ALA A 11 -17.71 -4.34 11.83
CA ALA A 11 -16.75 -3.29 12.09
C ALA A 11 -15.92 -3.59 13.34
N VAL A 12 -14.65 -3.20 13.30
CA VAL A 12 -13.74 -3.24 14.44
C VAL A 12 -13.33 -1.82 14.82
N GLU A 13 -13.08 -1.58 16.11
CA GLU A 13 -12.54 -0.28 16.55
C GLU A 13 -11.04 -0.24 16.33
N VAL A 14 -10.56 0.79 15.63
CA VAL A 14 -9.13 0.94 15.32
C VAL A 14 -8.61 2.29 15.82
N PRO A 15 -7.32 2.38 16.17
CA PRO A 15 -6.65 3.66 16.27
C PRO A 15 -6.68 4.34 14.90
N MET A 16 -7.40 5.46 14.83
CA MET A 16 -7.58 6.24 13.59
C MET A 16 -6.80 7.54 13.74
N MET A 17 -5.81 7.73 12.86
CA MET A 17 -5.07 8.96 12.77
C MET A 17 -5.93 10.01 12.05
N PHE A 18 -5.75 11.27 12.43
CA PHE A 18 -6.42 12.40 11.80
C PHE A 18 -5.38 13.44 11.39
N GLY A 19 -5.50 13.95 10.16
CA GLY A 19 -4.71 15.07 9.67
C GLY A 19 -5.59 16.04 8.91
N MET A 20 -5.51 17.32 9.25
CA MET A 20 -6.13 18.42 8.52
C MET A 20 -5.04 19.23 7.84
N GLY A 21 -5.13 19.39 6.53
CA GLY A 21 -4.12 20.13 5.78
C GLY A 21 -4.19 19.90 4.29
N LEU A 22 -3.12 20.27 3.59
CA LEU A 22 -3.01 20.12 2.15
C LEU A 22 -2.44 18.74 1.78
N PHE A 23 -3.29 17.86 1.24
CA PHE A 23 -2.91 16.51 0.81
C PHE A 23 -3.01 16.36 -0.71
N LYS A 24 -2.08 15.61 -1.31
CA LYS A 24 -2.17 15.19 -2.71
C LYS A 24 -3.22 14.09 -2.81
N HIS A 25 -4.30 14.34 -3.51
CA HIS A 25 -5.33 13.34 -3.73
C HIS A 25 -6.06 13.52 -5.07
N GLY A 26 -6.78 12.49 -5.48
CA GLY A 26 -7.57 12.49 -6.70
C GLY A 26 -8.49 11.28 -6.75
N TYR A 27 -9.31 11.21 -7.80
CA TYR A 27 -10.21 10.09 -8.02
C TYR A 27 -9.88 9.42 -9.37
N ASP A 28 -9.56 8.13 -9.33
CA ASP A 28 -9.32 7.35 -10.56
C ASP A 28 -10.63 6.71 -11.01
N GLU A 29 -11.34 7.37 -11.92
CA GLU A 29 -12.62 6.89 -12.47
C GLU A 29 -12.53 5.48 -13.07
N GLN A 30 -11.39 5.15 -13.68
CA GLN A 30 -11.21 3.86 -14.34
C GLN A 30 -11.13 2.71 -13.33
N LEU A 31 -10.69 2.99 -12.10
CA LEU A 31 -10.64 2.03 -11.00
C LEU A 31 -11.79 2.21 -10.00
N SER A 32 -12.49 3.34 -10.06
CA SER A 32 -13.52 3.74 -9.12
C SER A 32 -12.96 3.80 -7.69
N SER A 33 -11.89 4.59 -7.53
CA SER A 33 -11.12 4.67 -6.30
C SER A 33 -10.63 6.08 -6.01
N THR A 34 -10.73 6.50 -4.75
CA THR A 34 -10.00 7.67 -4.25
C THR A 34 -8.54 7.28 -4.02
N VAL A 35 -7.62 8.11 -4.48
CA VAL A 35 -6.17 7.94 -4.32
C VAL A 35 -5.63 9.09 -3.49
N VAL A 36 -4.87 8.77 -2.44
CA VAL A 36 -4.13 9.74 -1.63
C VAL A 36 -2.64 9.43 -1.73
N GLN A 37 -1.84 10.42 -2.10
CA GLN A 37 -0.38 10.32 -2.14
C GLN A 37 0.22 11.03 -0.93
N MET A 38 1.17 10.35 -0.28
CA MET A 38 2.01 10.89 0.79
C MET A 38 3.47 10.70 0.42
N ASP A 39 4.23 11.79 0.43
CA ASP A 39 5.66 11.74 0.14
C ASP A 39 6.44 11.58 1.44
N TYR A 40 7.39 10.65 1.45
CA TYR A 40 8.33 10.42 2.55
C TYR A 40 9.67 11.10 2.26
N LYS A 41 10.43 11.34 3.34
CA LYS A 41 11.84 11.73 3.23
C LYS A 41 12.60 10.65 2.45
N GLY A 42 13.51 11.06 1.56
CA GLY A 42 14.28 10.15 0.72
C GLY A 42 13.63 9.79 -0.63
N GLY A 43 12.57 10.49 -1.05
CA GLY A 43 12.02 10.39 -2.41
C GLY A 43 11.01 9.26 -2.63
N ALA A 44 10.69 8.47 -1.59
CA ALA A 44 9.63 7.48 -1.66
C ALA A 44 8.25 8.14 -1.54
N SER A 45 7.25 7.60 -2.22
CA SER A 45 5.84 7.99 -2.08
C SER A 45 5.00 6.78 -1.70
N ALA A 46 4.10 6.94 -0.73
CA ALA A 46 2.99 6.03 -0.49
C ALA A 46 1.73 6.50 -1.20
N PHE A 47 1.08 5.58 -1.89
CA PHE A 47 -0.25 5.72 -2.46
C PHE A 47 -1.20 4.88 -1.66
N PHE A 48 -2.22 5.51 -1.08
CA PHE A 48 -3.35 4.85 -0.42
C PHE A 48 -4.55 4.91 -1.35
N ILE A 49 -5.07 3.74 -1.72
CA ILE A 49 -6.12 3.59 -2.73
C ILE A 49 -7.36 3.01 -2.08
N LEU A 50 -8.37 3.86 -1.95
CA LEU A 50 -9.65 3.55 -1.35
C LEU A 50 -10.70 3.30 -2.44
N PRO A 51 -10.96 2.05 -2.82
CA PRO A 51 -11.98 1.75 -3.82
C PRO A 51 -13.38 2.06 -3.30
N ASP A 52 -14.27 2.42 -4.20
CA ASP A 52 -15.71 2.45 -3.96
C ASP A 52 -16.20 1.10 -3.45
N ARG A 53 -17.36 1.11 -2.78
CA ARG A 53 -17.96 -0.13 -2.26
C ARG A 53 -18.17 -1.13 -3.41
N GLY A 54 -17.70 -2.36 -3.19
CA GLY A 54 -17.77 -3.44 -4.18
C GLY A 54 -16.73 -3.36 -5.32
N ARG A 55 -15.84 -2.37 -5.35
CA ARG A 55 -14.85 -2.18 -6.44
C ARG A 55 -13.45 -2.69 -6.15
N MET A 56 -13.19 -3.29 -4.98
CA MET A 56 -11.88 -3.86 -4.63
C MET A 56 -11.34 -4.85 -5.69
N ARG A 57 -12.16 -5.78 -6.18
CA ARG A 57 -11.74 -6.72 -7.23
C ARG A 57 -11.37 -6.04 -8.54
N LYS A 58 -12.02 -4.92 -8.86
CA LYS A 58 -11.73 -4.12 -10.07
C LYS A 58 -10.37 -3.45 -9.94
N LEU A 59 -10.09 -2.88 -8.76
CA LEU A 59 -8.78 -2.34 -8.40
C LEU A 59 -7.67 -3.40 -8.52
N GLU A 60 -7.84 -4.57 -7.87
CA GLU A 60 -6.86 -5.66 -7.89
C GLU A 60 -6.51 -6.15 -9.30
N LYS A 61 -7.50 -6.27 -10.18
CA LYS A 61 -7.30 -6.79 -11.55
C LYS A 61 -6.64 -5.79 -12.51
N ARG A 62 -6.69 -4.50 -12.21
CA ARG A 62 -6.29 -3.42 -13.13
C ARG A 62 -5.13 -2.58 -12.61
N LEU A 63 -4.54 -2.98 -11.49
CA LEU A 63 -3.35 -2.36 -10.95
C LEU A 63 -2.14 -2.68 -11.85
N SER A 64 -1.38 -1.65 -12.22
CA SER A 64 -0.20 -1.78 -13.08
C SER A 64 0.80 -0.65 -12.80
N CYS A 65 2.03 -0.78 -13.30
CA CYS A 65 3.02 0.30 -13.22
C CYS A 65 2.52 1.57 -13.94
N GLU A 66 1.87 1.43 -15.09
CA GLU A 66 1.25 2.55 -15.81
C GLU A 66 0.22 3.30 -14.96
N ARG A 67 -0.58 2.57 -14.15
CA ARG A 67 -1.51 3.19 -13.19
C ARG A 67 -0.79 3.97 -12.11
N LEU A 68 0.29 3.42 -11.58
CA LEU A 68 1.10 4.07 -10.56
C LEU A 68 1.68 5.38 -11.09
N SER A 69 2.25 5.39 -12.31
CA SER A 69 2.75 6.59 -12.96
C SER A 69 1.62 7.59 -13.25
N ARG A 70 0.44 7.12 -13.66
CA ARG A 70 -0.75 7.98 -13.84
C ARG A 70 -1.22 8.62 -12.53
N TRP A 71 -1.17 7.93 -11.40
CA TRP A 71 -1.62 8.52 -10.14
C TRP A 71 -0.79 9.74 -9.73
N ARG A 72 0.50 9.77 -10.07
CA ARG A 72 1.38 10.92 -9.82
C ARG A 72 0.92 12.19 -10.52
N THR A 73 0.31 12.06 -11.70
CA THR A 73 -0.20 13.20 -12.47
C THR A 73 -1.69 13.46 -12.21
N LEU A 74 -2.42 12.45 -11.72
CA LEU A 74 -3.83 12.55 -11.35
C LEU A 74 -4.05 13.34 -10.06
N VAL A 75 -3.20 13.14 -9.06
CA VAL A 75 -3.39 13.73 -7.73
C VAL A 75 -3.03 15.21 -7.72
N THR A 76 -3.87 16.03 -7.10
CA THR A 76 -3.61 17.46 -6.90
C THR A 76 -3.64 17.78 -5.41
N LYS A 77 -2.91 18.84 -5.02
CA LYS A 77 -2.78 19.24 -3.62
C LYS A 77 -3.92 20.20 -3.24
N SER A 78 -4.78 19.81 -2.30
CA SER A 78 -5.85 20.68 -1.77
C SER A 78 -6.22 20.29 -0.34
N SER A 79 -7.06 21.11 0.31
CA SER A 79 -7.38 20.97 1.74
C SER A 79 -8.29 19.77 2.02
N VAL A 80 -7.86 18.87 2.90
CA VAL A 80 -8.56 17.62 3.24
C VAL A 80 -8.51 17.36 4.75
N ASN A 81 -9.64 16.89 5.28
CA ASN A 81 -9.74 16.17 6.54
C ASN A 81 -9.52 14.67 6.28
N LEU A 82 -8.30 14.19 6.55
CA LEU A 82 -7.89 12.83 6.26
C LEU A 82 -7.94 11.96 7.52
N TYR A 83 -8.62 10.83 7.43
CA TYR A 83 -8.66 9.79 8.45
C TYR A 83 -8.05 8.51 7.90
N LEU A 84 -6.94 8.07 8.50
CA LEU A 84 -6.20 6.88 8.10
C LEU A 84 -5.92 6.01 9.34
N PRO A 85 -6.22 4.70 9.33
CA PRO A 85 -5.96 3.86 10.48
C PRO A 85 -4.45 3.73 10.70
N LYS A 86 -4.04 3.65 11.95
CA LYS A 86 -2.68 3.24 12.34
C LYS A 86 -2.61 1.72 12.23
N PHE A 87 -1.64 1.19 11.50
CA PHE A 87 -1.53 -0.25 11.28
C PHE A 87 -0.08 -0.70 11.12
N THR A 88 0.14 -2.00 11.28
CA THR A 88 1.38 -2.66 10.91
C THR A 88 1.04 -3.88 10.07
N LEU A 89 1.57 -3.93 8.85
CA LEU A 89 1.45 -5.07 7.96
C LEU A 89 2.67 -5.95 8.14
N TYR A 90 2.43 -7.24 8.34
CA TYR A 90 3.44 -8.28 8.31
C TYR A 90 3.16 -9.17 7.10
N GLY A 91 4.19 -9.52 6.34
CA GLY A 91 4.09 -10.48 5.25
C GLY A 91 5.23 -11.47 5.35
N THR A 92 4.91 -12.75 5.51
CA THR A 92 5.90 -13.84 5.43
C THR A 92 5.45 -14.81 4.36
N TYR A 93 6.28 -14.99 3.33
CA TYR A 93 5.96 -15.81 2.17
C TYR A 93 7.05 -16.85 1.96
N ASN A 94 6.64 -18.11 1.81
CA ASN A 94 7.50 -19.14 1.25
C ASN A 94 7.54 -18.92 -0.27
N LEU A 95 8.64 -18.38 -0.77
CA LEU A 95 8.80 -18.08 -2.19
C LEU A 95 8.84 -19.35 -3.03
N LYS A 96 9.24 -20.49 -2.48
CA LYS A 96 9.28 -21.75 -3.24
C LYS A 96 7.94 -22.05 -3.88
N ASP A 97 6.86 -22.04 -3.10
CA ASP A 97 5.51 -22.39 -3.57
C ASP A 97 4.94 -21.35 -4.55
N ILE A 98 5.30 -20.08 -4.34
CA ILE A 98 4.85 -18.96 -5.18
C ILE A 98 5.57 -18.99 -6.52
N LEU A 99 6.90 -19.08 -6.50
CA LEU A 99 7.74 -19.15 -7.70
C LEU A 99 7.44 -20.41 -8.52
N TYR A 100 7.12 -21.53 -7.86
CA TYR A 100 6.62 -22.73 -8.54
C TYR A 100 5.37 -22.46 -9.37
N LYS A 101 4.37 -21.79 -8.78
CA LYS A 101 3.13 -21.41 -9.49
C LYS A 101 3.36 -20.41 -10.62
N MET A 102 4.48 -19.69 -10.58
CA MET A 102 4.94 -18.78 -11.64
C MET A 102 5.80 -19.47 -12.70
N GLY A 103 6.06 -20.79 -12.58
CA GLY A 103 6.84 -21.58 -13.53
C GLY A 103 8.34 -21.65 -13.21
N ILE A 104 8.82 -20.99 -12.15
CA ILE A 104 10.22 -21.06 -11.70
C ILE A 104 10.36 -22.26 -10.77
N MET A 105 10.44 -23.44 -11.38
CA MET A 105 10.45 -24.72 -10.67
C MET A 105 11.86 -25.29 -10.52
N ASP A 106 12.66 -25.25 -11.60
CA ASP A 106 13.93 -25.98 -11.69
C ASP A 106 14.88 -25.63 -10.55
N LEU A 107 14.92 -24.35 -10.16
CA LEU A 107 15.71 -23.78 -9.06
C LEU A 107 15.58 -24.55 -7.73
N PHE A 108 14.43 -25.20 -7.50
CA PHE A 108 14.13 -25.92 -6.25
C PHE A 108 14.14 -27.44 -6.40
N THR A 109 14.58 -27.96 -7.56
CA THR A 109 14.65 -29.39 -7.89
C THR A 109 16.07 -29.79 -8.27
N ASP A 110 16.29 -31.07 -8.52
CA ASP A 110 17.60 -31.58 -8.95
C ASP A 110 17.95 -31.17 -10.40
N LYS A 111 17.04 -30.50 -11.11
CA LYS A 111 17.28 -29.87 -12.42
C LYS A 111 17.94 -28.49 -12.32
N ALA A 112 18.09 -27.94 -11.12
CA ALA A 112 18.73 -26.64 -10.92
C ALA A 112 20.18 -26.67 -11.44
N ASP A 113 20.52 -25.69 -12.29
CA ASP A 113 21.91 -25.40 -12.63
C ASP A 113 22.37 -24.16 -11.85
N LEU A 114 23.09 -24.41 -10.76
CA LEU A 114 23.72 -23.39 -9.92
C LEU A 114 25.25 -23.37 -10.06
N SER A 115 25.78 -23.98 -11.12
CA SER A 115 27.24 -24.11 -11.34
C SER A 115 27.96 -22.77 -11.38
N GLY A 116 27.31 -21.69 -11.83
CA GLY A 116 27.85 -20.33 -11.78
C GLY A 116 28.06 -19.76 -10.36
N ILE A 117 27.44 -20.36 -9.33
CA ILE A 117 27.61 -19.96 -7.92
C ILE A 117 28.56 -20.91 -7.19
N THR A 118 28.36 -22.22 -7.36
CA THR A 118 29.03 -23.26 -6.56
C THR A 118 30.28 -23.83 -7.23
N GLY A 119 30.44 -23.64 -8.55
CA GLY A 119 31.45 -24.33 -9.36
C GLY A 119 31.23 -25.83 -9.49
N GLN A 120 30.14 -26.37 -8.93
CA GLN A 120 29.81 -27.80 -8.91
C GLN A 120 28.38 -28.04 -9.36
N PRO A 121 28.10 -29.13 -10.11
CA PRO A 121 26.74 -29.50 -10.49
C PRO A 121 25.95 -30.03 -9.27
N GLN A 122 24.65 -30.24 -9.43
CA GLN A 122 23.77 -30.92 -8.46
C GLN A 122 23.53 -30.14 -7.14
N HIS A 123 23.50 -28.81 -7.20
CA HIS A 123 22.99 -27.98 -6.11
C HIS A 123 21.62 -27.40 -6.45
N ARG A 124 20.76 -27.30 -5.45
CA ARG A 124 19.42 -26.70 -5.56
C ARG A 124 19.12 -25.80 -4.37
N ILE A 125 18.19 -24.88 -4.55
CA ILE A 125 17.68 -24.09 -3.43
C ILE A 125 16.69 -24.93 -2.65
N SER A 126 16.96 -25.14 -1.36
CA SER A 126 16.07 -25.89 -0.47
C SER A 126 14.85 -25.04 -0.07
N GLN A 127 15.07 -23.78 0.26
CA GLN A 127 14.06 -22.84 0.75
C GLN A 127 14.39 -21.39 0.38
N ALA A 128 13.36 -20.60 0.10
CA ALA A 128 13.46 -19.16 -0.07
C ALA A 128 12.30 -18.49 0.68
N ILE A 129 12.58 -17.60 1.63
CA ILE A 129 11.57 -16.92 2.45
C ILE A 129 11.68 -15.41 2.23
N HIS A 130 10.57 -14.76 1.92
CA HIS A 130 10.47 -13.31 1.91
C HIS A 130 9.68 -12.83 3.14
N LYS A 131 10.29 -11.97 3.94
CA LYS A 131 9.65 -11.32 5.09
C LYS A 131 9.66 -9.80 4.88
N ALA A 132 8.51 -9.18 5.06
CA ALA A 132 8.32 -7.74 4.94
C ALA A 132 7.47 -7.22 6.09
N VAL A 133 7.81 -6.03 6.59
CA VAL A 133 7.04 -5.33 7.62
C VAL A 133 6.87 -3.88 7.19
N VAL A 134 5.64 -3.37 7.21
CA VAL A 134 5.34 -1.96 6.98
C VAL A 134 4.54 -1.43 8.15
N LYS A 135 5.09 -0.45 8.87
CA LYS A 135 4.42 0.26 9.95
C LYS A 135 4.01 1.64 9.47
N VAL A 136 2.73 1.98 9.62
CA VAL A 136 2.18 3.29 9.28
C VAL A 136 1.65 3.92 10.56
N ASP A 137 2.25 5.05 10.95
CA ASP A 137 1.93 5.83 12.15
C ASP A 137 2.13 7.34 11.92
N GLU A 138 1.74 8.17 12.90
CA GLU A 138 1.80 9.63 12.79
C GLU A 138 3.24 10.17 12.66
N THR A 139 4.23 9.45 13.21
CA THR A 139 5.64 9.87 13.23
C THR A 139 6.36 9.57 11.92
N GLY A 140 6.02 8.47 11.25
CA GLY A 140 6.58 8.13 9.93
C GLY A 140 5.99 8.98 8.81
N THR A 141 4.76 9.46 8.98
CA THR A 141 4.03 10.30 8.02
C THR A 141 4.04 11.77 8.45
N GLU A 142 5.24 12.30 8.71
CA GLU A 142 5.50 13.70 9.10
C GLU A 142 5.10 14.76 8.05
N ALA A 143 4.57 14.35 6.89
CA ALA A 143 4.35 15.23 5.75
C ALA A 143 3.12 16.18 5.88
N ALA A 144 2.32 16.08 6.95
CA ALA A 144 1.01 16.73 6.98
C ALA A 144 0.71 17.66 8.16
N ALA A 145 1.56 17.72 9.20
CA ALA A 145 1.23 18.44 10.43
C ALA A 145 2.27 19.49 10.85
N ALA A 146 3.04 20.04 9.91
CA ALA A 146 3.78 21.28 10.15
C ALA A 146 2.83 22.48 9.95
N THR A 147 2.01 22.77 10.96
CA THR A 147 1.30 24.06 11.07
C THR A 147 2.32 25.17 11.29
N GLY A 148 2.77 25.77 10.19
CA GLY A 148 3.56 27.02 10.18
C GLY A 148 2.80 28.23 9.64
N MET A 149 1.57 28.05 9.14
CA MET A 149 0.68 29.14 8.73
C MET A 149 -0.75 28.64 8.81
N GLU A 150 -1.60 29.37 9.53
CA GLU A 150 -3.06 29.21 9.51
C GLU A 150 -3.58 29.54 8.11
N ILE A 151 -3.46 28.59 7.18
CA ILE A 151 -4.20 28.66 5.92
C ILE A 151 -5.64 28.34 6.27
N VAL A 152 -6.41 29.37 6.60
CA VAL A 152 -7.87 29.28 6.69
C VAL A 152 -8.37 28.84 5.32
N PRO A 153 -8.95 27.63 5.19
CA PRO A 153 -9.47 27.19 3.90
C PRO A 153 -10.58 28.15 3.46
N MET A 154 -10.48 28.72 2.25
CA MET A 154 -11.57 29.53 1.67
C MET A 154 -12.78 28.69 1.23
N SER A 155 -12.70 27.37 1.35
CA SER A 155 -13.75 26.41 1.03
C SER A 155 -13.77 25.26 2.04
N VAL A 156 -14.92 24.60 2.18
CA VAL A 156 -15.07 23.43 3.05
C VAL A 156 -14.10 22.33 2.60
N PRO A 157 -13.17 21.86 3.46
CA PRO A 157 -12.24 20.79 3.11
C PRO A 157 -12.97 19.49 2.76
N ALA A 158 -12.49 18.77 1.75
CA ALA A 158 -12.99 17.43 1.48
C ALA A 158 -12.67 16.49 2.65
N THR A 159 -13.52 15.50 2.90
CA THR A 159 -13.28 14.51 3.96
C THR A 159 -13.03 13.14 3.34
N ILE A 160 -11.85 12.56 3.63
CA ILE A 160 -11.46 11.24 3.13
C ILE A 160 -11.24 10.32 4.32
N ILE A 161 -11.98 9.21 4.37
CA ILE A 161 -11.96 8.27 5.49
C ILE A 161 -11.62 6.86 5.00
N PHE A 162 -10.45 6.37 5.40
CA PHE A 162 -10.01 5.00 5.17
C PHE A 162 -10.58 4.05 6.25
N ASN A 163 -11.91 3.91 6.28
CA ASN A 163 -12.62 3.06 7.24
C ASN A 163 -13.15 1.74 6.64
N ARG A 164 -12.62 1.31 5.49
CA ARG A 164 -12.99 0.06 4.82
C ARG A 164 -11.78 -0.46 4.03
N PRO A 165 -11.79 -1.72 3.53
CA PRO A 165 -10.64 -2.28 2.83
C PRO A 165 -10.09 -1.38 1.74
N PHE A 166 -8.78 -1.15 1.80
CA PHE A 166 -8.03 -0.28 0.88
C PHE A 166 -6.70 -0.94 0.52
N GLN A 167 -6.05 -0.44 -0.53
CA GLN A 167 -4.70 -0.85 -0.92
C GLN A 167 -3.68 0.23 -0.60
N MET A 168 -2.44 -0.21 -0.42
CA MET A 168 -1.27 0.64 -0.23
C MET A 168 -0.19 0.21 -1.23
N VAL A 169 0.42 1.18 -1.88
CA VAL A 169 1.61 0.99 -2.72
C VAL A 169 2.66 1.98 -2.25
N ILE A 170 3.89 1.52 -2.02
CA ILE A 170 5.04 2.37 -1.73
C ILE A 170 6.02 2.22 -2.89
N SER A 171 6.48 3.33 -3.44
CA SER A 171 7.40 3.35 -4.57
C SER A 171 8.40 4.49 -4.47
N VAL A 172 9.57 4.30 -5.10
CA VAL A 172 10.53 5.36 -5.39
C VAL A 172 10.55 5.47 -6.90
N GLU A 173 10.14 6.62 -7.43
CA GLU A 173 9.88 6.78 -8.87
C GLU A 173 9.00 5.62 -9.38
N ASP A 174 9.27 5.02 -10.52
CA ASP A 174 8.45 3.90 -11.03
C ASP A 174 8.81 2.53 -10.42
N THR A 175 9.72 2.48 -9.44
CA THR A 175 10.10 1.24 -8.75
C THR A 175 9.18 0.97 -7.56
N LEU A 176 8.48 -0.17 -7.59
CA LEU A 176 7.63 -0.63 -6.50
C LEU A 176 8.48 -1.23 -5.37
N LEU A 177 8.34 -0.67 -4.16
CA LEU A 177 9.00 -1.18 -2.96
C LEU A 177 8.08 -2.10 -2.16
N PHE A 178 6.85 -1.68 -1.92
CA PHE A 178 5.85 -2.46 -1.18
C PHE A 178 4.48 -2.33 -1.81
N MET A 179 3.70 -3.41 -1.72
CA MET A 179 2.28 -3.43 -2.03
C MET A 179 1.55 -4.23 -0.96
N GLY A 180 0.39 -3.74 -0.52
CA GLY A 180 -0.41 -4.42 0.47
C GLY A 180 -1.88 -4.07 0.37
N LYS A 181 -2.74 -4.97 0.85
CA LYS A 181 -4.17 -4.75 1.03
C LYS A 181 -4.51 -4.80 2.50
N ILE A 182 -5.10 -3.73 3.02
CA ILE A 182 -5.52 -3.62 4.41
C ILE A 182 -6.98 -4.03 4.47
N VAL A 183 -7.27 -5.25 4.93
CA VAL A 183 -8.65 -5.74 5.13
C VAL A 183 -9.09 -5.59 6.59
N ASN A 184 -8.15 -5.68 7.53
CA ASN A 184 -8.36 -5.41 8.95
C ASN A 184 -7.07 -4.80 9.53
N PRO A 185 -7.07 -3.52 9.96
CA PRO A 185 -5.89 -2.84 10.51
C PRO A 185 -5.30 -3.45 11.78
N LEU A 186 -6.06 -4.27 12.51
CA LEU A 186 -5.62 -4.90 13.77
C LEU A 186 -4.99 -6.29 13.57
N LYS A 187 -5.11 -6.87 12.37
CA LYS A 187 -4.59 -8.22 12.10
C LYS A 187 -3.06 -8.16 11.97
N LYS A 188 -2.37 -9.08 12.67
CA LYS A 188 -0.90 -9.15 12.71
C LYS A 188 -0.30 -10.30 11.89
N ASP A 189 -1.15 -11.07 11.21
CA ASP A 189 -0.81 -12.31 10.50
C ASP A 189 -1.29 -12.32 9.04
#